data_AF-A0A920T5V3-F1
#
_entry.id   AF-A0A920T5V3-F1
#
_cell.length_a   1.000
_cell.length_b   1.000
_cell.length_c   1.000
_cell.angle_alpha   90.00
_cell.angle_beta   90.00
_cell.angle_gamma   90.00
#
_symmetry.space_group_name_H-M   'P 1'
#
loop_
_entity.id
_entity.type
_entity.pdbx_description
1 polymer ?
#
loop_
_entity_poly.entity_id
_entity_poly.type
_entity_poly.pdbx_seq_one_letter_code
_entity_poly.pdbx_strand_id
1 'polypeptide(L)'
;MKFSFKDEQLLFSGATREMLKGKGCSPEAINEFVESDSAALPELWNSFASMGVLGITASETLGGFEMLDQDFVLIMEELGRAAFS
;
A
#
# COMPACT_ATOMS: atom_id res chain seq x y z
N MET A 1 -26.51 10.44 0.30
CA MET A 1 -25.41 9.64 0.90
C MET A 1 -24.63 9.01 -0.24
N LYS A 2 -23.29 9.09 -0.22
CA LYS A 2 -22.41 8.50 -1.26
C LYS A 2 -21.59 7.41 -0.59
N PHE A 3 -21.73 6.17 -1.05
CA PHE A 3 -21.03 4.99 -0.53
C PHE A 3 -19.87 4.53 -1.43
N SER A 4 -19.61 5.26 -2.51
CA SER A 4 -18.47 4.99 -3.39
C SER A 4 -17.28 5.85 -3.00
N PHE A 5 -16.09 5.30 -3.26
CA PHE A 5 -14.84 6.04 -3.17
C PHE A 5 -14.80 7.21 -4.17
N LYS A 6 -13.99 8.20 -3.84
CA LYS A 6 -13.61 9.33 -4.70
C LYS A 6 -12.54 8.87 -5.69
N ASP A 7 -12.42 9.61 -6.79
CA ASP A 7 -11.50 9.26 -7.87
C ASP A 7 -10.03 9.26 -7.41
N GLU A 8 -9.65 10.18 -6.53
CA GLU A 8 -8.31 10.23 -5.93
C GLU A 8 -7.98 8.97 -5.12
N GLN A 9 -8.95 8.46 -4.35
CA GLN A 9 -8.79 7.22 -3.57
C GLN A 9 -8.56 6.02 -4.49
N LEU A 10 -9.35 5.93 -5.56
CA LEU A 10 -9.26 4.87 -6.56
C LEU A 10 -7.94 4.96 -7.34
N LEU A 11 -7.50 6.17 -7.68
CA LEU A 11 -6.24 6.41 -8.37
C LEU A 11 -5.06 5.96 -7.51
N PHE A 12 -5.05 6.32 -6.22
CA PHE A 12 -3.97 5.97 -5.30
C PHE A 12 -3.92 4.46 -5.02
N SER A 13 -5.09 3.82 -4.85
CA SER A 13 -5.21 2.36 -4.77
C SER A 13 -4.68 1.67 -6.04
N GLY A 14 -5.06 2.17 -7.22
CA GLY A 14 -4.56 1.66 -8.50
C GLY A 14 -3.04 1.78 -8.63
N ALA A 15 -2.45 2.92 -8.25
CA ALA A 15 -1.01 3.12 -8.24
C ALA A 15 -0.30 2.15 -7.28
N THR A 16 -0.88 1.93 -6.09
CA THR A 16 -0.37 0.97 -5.10
C THR A 16 -0.35 -0.45 -5.67
N ARG A 17 -1.44 -0.87 -6.32
CA ARG A 17 -1.54 -2.18 -6.98
C ARG A 17 -0.43 -2.39 -8.01
N GLU A 18 -0.22 -1.41 -8.89
CA GLU A 18 0.79 -1.52 -9.94
C GLU A 18 2.21 -1.54 -9.35
N MET A 19 2.47 -0.79 -8.28
CA MET A 19 3.73 -0.87 -7.56
C MET A 19 3.96 -2.25 -6.93
N LEU A 20 2.95 -2.82 -6.27
CA LEU A 20 3.05 -4.16 -5.67
C LEU A 20 3.37 -5.23 -6.71
N LYS A 21 2.69 -5.19 -7.86
CA LYS A 21 2.99 -6.07 -9.00
C LYS A 21 4.41 -5.85 -9.53
N GLY A 22 4.82 -4.59 -9.70
CA GLY A 22 6.16 -4.24 -10.17
C GLY A 22 7.28 -4.68 -9.21
N LYS A 23 6.96 -4.84 -7.91
CA LYS A 23 7.88 -5.36 -6.90
C LYS A 23 7.85 -6.88 -6.75
N GLY A 24 7.07 -7.58 -7.57
CA GLY A 24 6.95 -9.03 -7.49
C GLY A 24 6.29 -9.49 -6.19
N CYS A 25 5.43 -8.66 -5.58
CA CYS A 25 4.65 -9.09 -4.43
C CYS A 25 3.67 -10.17 -4.90
N SER A 26 3.92 -11.42 -4.49
CA SER A 26 3.11 -12.58 -4.80
C SER A 26 2.97 -13.47 -3.57
N PRO A 27 2.00 -14.40 -3.53
CA PRO A 27 1.88 -15.37 -2.45
C PRO A 27 3.17 -16.17 -2.23
N GLU A 28 3.86 -16.56 -3.31
CA GLU A 28 5.14 -17.30 -3.24
C GLU A 28 6.22 -16.46 -2.57
N ALA A 29 6.42 -15.21 -3.01
CA ALA A 29 7.42 -14.31 -2.44
C ALA A 29 7.15 -14.01 -0.95
N ILE A 30 5.89 -13.92 -0.55
CA ILE A 30 5.51 -13.74 0.85
C ILE A 30 5.77 -15.01 1.66
N ASN A 31 5.43 -16.19 1.15
CA ASN A 31 5.73 -17.45 1.82
C ASN A 31 7.24 -17.63 2.00
N GLU A 32 8.03 -17.33 0.97
CA GLU A 32 9.50 -17.34 1.06
C GLU A 32 10.02 -16.36 2.12
N PHE A 33 9.45 -15.16 2.20
CA PHE A 33 9.80 -14.19 3.24
C PHE A 33 9.45 -14.69 4.65
N VAL A 34 8.27 -15.28 4.83
CA VAL A 34 7.79 -15.83 6.12
C VAL A 34 8.69 -16.95 6.63
N GLU A 35 9.21 -17.80 5.74
CA GLU A 35 10.15 -18.87 6.07
C GLU A 35 11.60 -18.38 6.25
N SER A 36 11.88 -17.11 5.94
CA SER A 36 13.21 -16.52 6.10
C SER A 36 13.43 -15.93 7.50
N ASP A 37 14.69 -15.79 7.92
CA ASP A 37 15.07 -15.05 9.14
C ASP A 37 15.01 -13.52 8.96
N SER A 38 14.41 -13.03 7.87
CA SER A 38 14.35 -11.60 7.56
C SER A 38 13.28 -10.90 8.39
N ALA A 39 13.63 -9.78 9.03
CA ALA A 39 12.69 -8.99 9.82
C ALA A 39 11.79 -8.06 8.96
N ALA A 40 12.18 -7.78 7.72
CA ALA A 40 11.47 -6.86 6.83
C ALA A 40 11.86 -7.07 5.35
N LEU A 41 11.09 -6.42 4.46
CA LEU A 41 11.38 -6.30 3.03
C LEU A 41 11.78 -4.84 2.71
N PRO A 42 13.08 -4.47 2.78
CA PRO A 42 13.49 -3.07 2.68
C PRO A 42 13.09 -2.40 1.36
N GLU A 43 13.15 -3.12 0.24
CA GLU A 43 12.78 -2.56 -1.06
C GLU A 43 11.28 -2.25 -1.16
N LEU A 44 10.43 -3.07 -0.54
CA LEU A 44 9.00 -2.83 -0.48
C LEU A 44 8.68 -1.61 0.39
N TRP A 45 9.29 -1.52 1.57
CA TRP A 45 9.13 -0.36 2.47
C TRP A 45 9.63 0.94 1.84
N ASN A 46 10.76 0.91 1.14
CA ASN A 46 11.26 2.06 0.39
C ASN A 46 10.27 2.49 -0.69
N SER A 47 9.62 1.52 -1.36
CA SER A 47 8.61 1.82 -2.39
C SER A 47 7.36 2.48 -1.79
N PHE A 48 6.91 2.03 -0.62
CA PHE A 48 5.83 2.71 0.11
C PHE A 48 6.20 4.11 0.57
N ALA A 49 7.42 4.30 1.07
CA ALA A 49 7.90 5.61 1.47
C ALA A 49 7.95 6.58 0.28
N SER A 50 8.51 6.14 -0.86
CA SER A 50 8.57 6.95 -2.09
C SER A 50 7.20 7.27 -2.68
N MET A 51 6.22 6.37 -2.53
CA MET A 51 4.85 6.61 -2.95
C MET A 51 4.07 7.51 -1.97
N GLY A 52 4.57 7.64 -0.74
CA GLY A 52 3.93 8.40 0.34
C GLY A 52 2.85 7.64 1.10
N VAL A 53 2.74 6.32 0.91
CA VAL A 53 1.78 5.47 1.64
C VAL A 53 1.95 5.59 3.17
N LEU A 54 3.18 5.79 3.64
CA LEU A 54 3.47 5.94 5.07
C LEU A 54 2.96 7.26 5.68
N GLY A 55 2.67 8.26 4.85
CA GLY A 55 2.20 9.58 5.25
C GLY A 55 0.71 9.82 4.99
N ILE A 56 -0.06 8.76 4.69
CA ILE A 56 -1.44 8.91 4.20
C ILE A 56 -2.34 9.70 5.17
N THR A 57 -2.23 9.44 6.47
CA THR A 57 -2.99 10.13 7.53
C THR A 57 -2.23 11.27 8.20
N ALA A 58 -1.00 11.53 7.78
CA ALA A 58 -0.18 12.60 8.34
C ALA A 58 -0.61 13.97 7.79
N SER A 59 -0.35 15.04 8.56
CA SER A 59 -0.65 16.42 8.14
C SER A 59 0.18 16.83 6.93
N GLU A 60 -0.40 17.63 6.04
CA GLU A 60 0.30 18.23 4.90
C GLU A 60 1.47 19.12 5.37
N THR A 61 1.34 19.75 6.54
CA THR A 61 2.41 20.55 7.16
C THR A 61 3.67 19.74 7.49
N LEU A 62 3.54 18.42 7.62
CA LEU A 62 4.62 17.46 7.83
C LEU A 62 4.94 16.66 6.55
N GLY A 63 4.36 17.02 5.41
CA GLY A 63 4.51 16.32 4.13
C GLY A 63 3.60 15.10 3.94
N GLY A 64 2.54 14.97 4.73
CA GLY A 64 1.50 13.95 4.58
C GLY A 64 0.38 14.36 3.62
N PHE A 65 -0.68 13.54 3.55
CA PHE A 65 -1.79 13.72 2.63
C PHE A 65 -3.13 14.11 3.30
N GLU A 66 -3.19 14.21 4.63
CA GLU A 66 -4.41 14.51 5.39
C GLU A 66 -5.62 13.65 5.01
N MET A 67 -5.37 12.43 4.54
CA MET A 67 -6.41 11.45 4.23
C MET A 67 -6.93 10.80 5.51
N LEU A 68 -8.12 10.22 5.44
CA LEU A 68 -8.80 9.57 6.55
C LEU A 68 -8.43 8.09 6.63
N ASP A 69 -8.71 7.46 7.77
CA ASP A 69 -8.54 6.02 7.96
C ASP A 69 -9.26 5.17 6.89
N GLN A 70 -10.36 5.70 6.34
CA GLN A 70 -11.12 5.05 5.27
C GLN A 70 -10.33 4.96 3.95
N ASP A 71 -9.42 5.89 3.69
CA ASP A 71 -8.55 5.89 2.52
C ASP A 71 -7.50 4.77 2.60
N PHE A 72 -7.07 4.43 3.82
CA PHE A 72 -6.13 3.34 4.07
C PHE A 72 -6.73 1.96 3.77
N VAL A 73 -8.06 1.80 3.85
CA VAL A 73 -8.74 0.53 3.58
C VAL A 73 -8.45 0.03 2.17
N LEU A 74 -8.46 0.91 1.17
CA LEU A 74 -8.17 0.52 -0.21
C LEU A 74 -6.71 0.08 -0.40
N ILE A 75 -5.78 0.63 0.37
CA ILE A 75 -4.37 0.20 0.35
C ILE A 75 -4.23 -1.19 0.94
N MET A 76 -4.89 -1.44 2.08
CA MET A 76 -4.92 -2.76 2.72
C MET A 76 -5.58 -3.82 1.82
N GLU A 77 -6.63 -3.47 1.07
CA GLU A 77 -7.23 -4.38 0.08
C GLU A 77 -6.24 -4.75 -1.01
N GLU A 78 -5.46 -3.82 -1.55
CA GLU A 78 -4.47 -4.13 -2.59
C GLU A 78 -3.31 -4.98 -2.03
N LEU A 79 -2.92 -4.77 -0.78
CA LEU A 79 -1.95 -5.63 -0.09
C LEU A 79 -2.47 -7.05 0.07
N GLY A 80 -3.70 -7.20 0.57
CA GLY A 80 -4.35 -8.50 0.70
C GLY A 80 -4.53 -9.18 -0.65
N ARG A 81 -4.89 -8.42 -1.69
CA ARG A 81 -4.97 -8.93 -3.05
C ARG A 81 -3.61 -9.45 -3.51
N ALA A 82 -2.54 -8.66 -3.41
CA ALA A 82 -1.21 -9.11 -3.84
C ALA A 82 -0.70 -10.33 -3.05
N ALA A 83 -1.08 -10.44 -1.78
CA ALA A 83 -0.63 -11.52 -0.91
C ALA A 83 -1.41 -12.84 -1.06
N PHE A 84 -2.65 -12.77 -1.51
CA PHE A 84 -3.58 -13.90 -1.51
C PHE A 84 -4.28 -14.13 -2.87
N SER A 85 -3.91 -13.41 -3.93
CA SER A 85 -4.43 -13.61 -5.29
C SER A 85 -3.78 -14.78 -6.02
#